data_AF-A0A385DF14-F1
#
_entry.id   AF-A0A385DF14-F1
#
_cell.length_a   1.000
_cell.length_b   1.000
_cell.length_c   1.000
_cell.angle_alpha   90.00
_cell.angle_beta   90.00
_cell.angle_gamma   90.00
#
_symmetry.space_group_name_H-M   'P 1'
#
loop_
_entity.id
_entity.type
_entity.pdbx_description
1 polymer ?
#
loop_
_entity_poly.entity_id
_entity_poly.type
_entity_poly.pdbx_seq_one_letter_code
_entity_poly.pdbx_strand_id
1 'polypeptide(L)'
;MAKDSDVIVNVDLLVDSEKALKGIGKALRDLENRRDDMRGDWGHDRLADAMDDFVDNWDDRRAKMIDGAKSVQSLVKSTIDGFTGADAALARELRKAAKS
;
A
#
# COMPACT_ATOMS: atom_id res chain seq x y z
N MET A 1 -23.43 -13.02 26.71
CA MET A 1 -22.04 -12.58 26.96
C MET A 1 -21.30 -12.79 25.66
N ALA A 2 -20.90 -11.71 24.99
CA ALA A 2 -20.19 -11.80 23.73
C ALA A 2 -18.93 -12.63 23.98
N LYS A 3 -18.74 -13.67 23.19
CA LYS A 3 -17.55 -14.52 23.20
C LYS A 3 -16.37 -13.60 22.90
N ASP A 4 -15.66 -13.22 23.94
CA ASP A 4 -14.59 -12.23 23.95
C ASP A 4 -13.62 -12.56 22.83
N SER A 5 -13.68 -11.76 21.77
CA SER A 5 -12.74 -11.89 20.66
C SER A 5 -11.41 -11.40 21.21
N ASP A 6 -10.53 -12.33 21.60
CA ASP A 6 -9.10 -12.06 21.73
C ASP A 6 -8.59 -11.71 20.33
N VAL A 7 -8.74 -10.44 19.95
CA VAL A 7 -8.19 -9.92 18.71
C VAL A 7 -6.68 -9.89 18.88
N ILE A 8 -6.03 -10.95 18.41
CA ILE A 8 -4.57 -11.07 18.37
C ILE A 8 -4.11 -10.36 17.10
N VAL A 9 -3.47 -9.20 17.27
CA VAL A 9 -2.83 -8.49 16.15
C VAL A 9 -1.37 -8.88 16.04
N ASN A 10 -1.01 -9.45 14.90
CA ASN A 10 0.38 -9.67 14.54
C ASN A 10 0.95 -8.37 13.95
N VAL A 11 1.54 -7.54 14.80
CA VAL A 11 2.14 -6.27 14.40
C VAL A 11 3.31 -6.48 13.43
N ASP A 12 4.09 -7.55 13.59
CA ASP A 12 5.22 -7.84 12.70
C ASP A 12 4.74 -8.11 11.26
N LEU A 13 3.67 -8.88 11.10
CA LEU A 13 3.04 -9.12 9.79
C LEU A 13 2.54 -7.81 9.16
N LEU A 14 1.96 -6.92 9.97
CA LEU A 14 1.49 -5.61 9.49
C LEU A 14 2.66 -4.74 9.04
N VAL A 15 3.76 -4.70 9.81
CA VAL A 15 4.98 -3.97 9.46
C VAL A 15 5.60 -4.51 8.16
N ASP A 16 5.68 -5.83 8.00
CA ASP A 16 6.23 -6.43 6.78
C ASP A 16 5.31 -6.21 5.57
N SER A 17 3.99 -6.24 5.77
CA SER A 17 3.01 -5.87 4.75
C SER A 17 3.19 -4.41 4.31
N GLU A 18 3.43 -3.49 5.24
CA GLU A 18 3.70 -2.08 4.93
C GLU A 18 4.95 -1.92 4.05
N LYS A 19 6.03 -2.64 4.36
CA LYS A 19 7.27 -2.64 3.56
C LYS A 19 7.01 -3.19 2.16
N ALA A 20 6.29 -4.30 2.04
CA ALA A 20 5.97 -4.91 0.76
C ALA A 20 5.13 -3.97 -0.12
N LEU A 21 4.10 -3.35 0.44
CA LEU A 21 3.25 -2.37 -0.26
C LEU A 21 4.04 -1.14 -0.72
N LYS A 22 4.95 -0.62 0.11
CA LYS A 22 5.89 0.43 -0.30
C LYS A 22 6.75 0.00 -1.48
N GLY A 23 7.28 -1.22 -1.45
CA GLY A 23 8.08 -1.82 -2.52
C GLY A 23 7.32 -1.90 -3.85
N ILE A 24 6.10 -2.44 -3.81
CA ILE A 24 5.21 -2.53 -4.98
C ILE A 24 4.89 -1.12 -5.52
N GLY A 25 4.47 -0.22 -4.63
CA GLY A 25 4.14 1.16 -5.03
C GLY A 25 5.33 1.89 -5.64
N LYS A 26 6.56 1.63 -5.16
CA LYS A 26 7.78 2.17 -5.75
C LYS A 26 8.04 1.57 -7.13
N ALA A 27 8.03 0.23 -7.25
CA ALA A 27 8.23 -0.44 -8.53
C ALA A 27 7.25 0.04 -9.61
N LEU A 28 5.97 0.21 -9.26
CA LEU A 28 4.95 0.73 -10.18
C LEU A 28 5.20 2.20 -10.60
N ARG A 29 5.74 3.04 -9.71
CA ARG A 29 6.11 4.42 -10.05
C ARG A 29 7.36 4.48 -10.94
N ASP A 30 8.33 3.60 -10.66
CA ASP A 30 9.60 3.53 -11.38
C ASP A 30 9.45 2.95 -12.80
N LEU A 31 8.31 2.33 -13.13
CA LEU A 31 7.94 2.00 -14.51
C LEU A 31 7.64 3.30 -15.28
N GLU A 32 8.68 3.91 -15.86
CA GLU A 32 8.57 5.14 -16.66
C GLU A 32 7.62 4.98 -17.86
N ASN A 33 7.02 6.10 -18.25
CA ASN A 33 6.15 6.16 -19.41
C ASN A 33 7.00 6.27 -20.68
N ARG A 34 7.28 5.13 -21.32
CA ARG A 34 8.13 5.05 -22.53
C ARG A 34 7.38 5.26 -23.84
N ARG A 35 6.12 5.72 -23.78
CA ARG A 35 5.25 5.88 -24.96
C ARG A 35 5.94 6.71 -26.05
N ASP A 36 6.35 7.92 -25.69
CA ASP A 36 6.85 8.90 -26.65
C ASP A 36 8.22 8.48 -27.22
N ASP A 37 9.02 7.78 -26.42
CA ASP A 37 10.32 7.23 -26.84
C ASP A 37 10.18 6.05 -27.81
N MET A 38 9.14 5.22 -27.63
CA MET A 38 8.95 3.99 -28.41
C MET A 38 8.02 4.16 -29.61
N ARG A 39 7.26 5.26 -29.69
CA ARG A 39 6.26 5.48 -30.75
C ARG A 39 6.88 5.48 -32.16
N GLY A 40 8.07 6.06 -32.30
CA GLY A 40 8.82 6.05 -33.56
C GLY A 40 9.29 4.66 -34.01
N ASP A 41 9.46 3.73 -33.05
CA ASP A 41 9.95 2.37 -33.29
C ASP A 41 8.83 1.39 -33.68
N TRP A 42 7.57 1.74 -33.40
CA TRP A 42 6.41 0.88 -33.70
C TRP A 42 6.10 0.79 -35.19
N GLY A 43 6.64 1.70 -36.00
CA GLY A 43 6.56 1.65 -37.45
C GLY A 43 5.15 1.94 -37.98
N HIS A 44 4.39 0.90 -38.31
CA HIS A 44 3.12 1.03 -39.03
C HIS A 44 2.04 1.73 -38.19
N ASP A 45 1.35 2.72 -38.77
CA ASP A 45 0.37 3.59 -38.08
C ASP A 45 -0.64 2.83 -37.22
N ARG A 46 -1.29 1.79 -37.77
CA ARG A 46 -2.25 0.97 -36.99
C ARG A 46 -1.66 0.28 -35.76
N LEU A 47 -0.39 -0.12 -35.81
CA LEU A 47 0.28 -0.70 -34.66
C LEU A 47 0.60 0.41 -33.65
N ALA A 48 1.03 1.58 -34.13
CA ALA A 48 1.28 2.72 -33.27
C ALA A 48 0.01 3.16 -32.52
N ASP A 49 -1.14 3.25 -33.20
CA ASP A 49 -2.42 3.59 -32.57
C ASP A 49 -2.84 2.56 -31.50
N ALA A 50 -2.71 1.27 -31.80
CA ALA A 50 -3.03 0.21 -30.85
C ALA A 50 -2.10 0.21 -29.63
N MET A 51 -0.84 0.59 -29.83
CA MET A 51 0.15 0.73 -28.76
C MET A 51 -0.09 2.00 -27.93
N ASP A 52 -0.51 3.11 -28.55
CA ASP A 52 -0.93 4.34 -27.87
C ASP A 52 -2.10 4.01 -26.91
N ASP A 53 -3.14 3.33 -27.41
CA ASP A 53 -4.28 2.87 -26.61
C ASP A 53 -3.83 1.95 -25.45
N PHE A 54 -2.90 1.03 -25.72
CA PHE A 54 -2.39 0.13 -24.69
C PHE A 54 -1.65 0.89 -23.58
N VAL A 55 -0.78 1.82 -23.94
CA VAL A 55 0.04 2.56 -22.97
C VAL A 55 -0.83 3.49 -22.13
N ASP A 56 -1.79 4.19 -22.73
CA ASP A 56 -2.72 5.05 -21.99
C ASP A 56 -3.55 4.23 -20.99
N ASN A 57 -4.10 3.09 -21.42
CA ASN A 57 -4.83 2.19 -20.55
C ASN A 57 -3.94 1.55 -19.45
N TRP A 58 -2.67 1.28 -19.76
CA TRP A 58 -1.71 0.78 -18.79
C TRP A 58 -1.42 1.83 -17.72
N ASP A 59 -1.24 3.10 -18.11
CA ASP A 59 -0.98 4.19 -17.17
C ASP A 59 -2.15 4.38 -16.20
N ASP A 60 -3.39 4.37 -16.69
CA ASP A 60 -4.60 4.43 -15.88
C ASP A 60 -4.68 3.28 -14.86
N ARG A 61 -4.39 2.05 -15.31
CA ARG A 61 -4.40 0.87 -14.43
C ARG A 61 -3.28 0.94 -13.41
N ARG A 62 -2.09 1.41 -13.81
CA ARG A 62 -0.93 1.61 -12.95
C ARG A 62 -1.22 2.63 -11.85
N ALA A 63 -1.84 3.75 -12.19
CA ALA A 63 -2.30 4.75 -11.22
C ALA A 63 -3.26 4.14 -10.19
N LYS A 64 -4.27 3.39 -10.65
CA LYS A 64 -5.23 2.69 -9.76
C LYS A 64 -4.55 1.68 -8.84
N MET A 65 -3.57 0.93 -9.33
CA MET A 65 -2.79 0.00 -8.49
C MET A 65 -1.97 0.73 -7.43
N ILE A 66 -1.35 1.86 -7.77
CA ILE A 66 -0.59 2.70 -6.83
C ILE A 66 -1.51 3.23 -5.74
N ASP A 67 -2.69 3.73 -6.10
CA ASP A 67 -3.64 4.27 -5.13
C ASP A 67 -4.24 3.18 -4.24
N GLY A 68 -4.57 2.02 -4.80
CA GLY A 68 -4.96 0.85 -4.01
C GLY A 68 -3.89 0.43 -2.99
N ALA A 69 -2.62 0.38 -3.41
CA ALA A 69 -1.51 0.08 -2.51
C ALA A 69 -1.38 1.12 -1.36
N LYS A 70 -1.55 2.42 -1.67
CA LYS A 70 -1.56 3.48 -0.65
C LYS A 70 -2.74 3.33 0.32
N SER A 71 -3.93 3.01 -0.18
CA SER A 71 -5.11 2.81 0.66
C SER A 71 -4.90 1.67 1.65
N VAL A 72 -4.41 0.52 1.19
CA VAL A 72 -4.10 -0.61 2.09
C VAL A 72 -3.00 -0.23 3.08
N GLN A 73 -1.95 0.48 2.63
CA GLN A 73 -0.90 0.95 3.52
C GLN A 73 -1.43 1.87 4.63
N SER A 74 -2.39 2.75 4.31
CA SER A 74 -3.03 3.62 5.30
C SER A 74 -3.83 2.84 6.32
N LEU A 75 -4.54 1.78 5.90
CA LEU A 75 -5.29 0.91 6.79
C LEU A 75 -4.35 0.16 7.75
N VAL A 76 -3.30 -0.47 7.20
CA VAL A 76 -2.26 -1.17 7.97
C VAL A 76 -1.64 -0.23 9.02
N LYS A 77 -1.26 0.98 8.62
CA LYS A 77 -0.70 1.98 9.54
C LYS A 77 -1.69 2.36 10.63
N SER A 78 -2.95 2.60 10.28
CA SER A 78 -3.99 2.95 11.25
C SER A 78 -4.22 1.83 12.28
N THR A 79 -4.15 0.57 11.84
CA THR A 79 -4.22 -0.59 12.75
C THR A 79 -3.00 -0.64 13.68
N ILE A 80 -1.79 -0.49 13.16
CA ILE A 80 -0.57 -0.46 14.00
C ILE A 80 -0.66 0.67 15.05
N ASP A 81 -0.99 1.88 14.62
CA ASP A 81 -1.08 3.05 15.50
C ASP A 81 -2.16 2.86 16.59
N GLY A 82 -3.31 2.27 16.22
CA GLY A 82 -4.41 1.98 17.15
C GLY A 82 -4.02 0.98 18.24
N PHE A 83 -3.42 -0.16 17.87
CA PHE A 83 -3.04 -1.21 18.83
C PHE A 83 -1.86 -0.78 19.71
N THR A 84 -0.80 -0.21 19.11
CA THR A 84 0.36 0.26 19.88
C THR A 84 0.00 1.41 20.83
N GLY A 85 -0.93 2.29 20.42
CA GLY A 85 -1.46 3.36 21.27
C GLY A 85 -2.26 2.82 22.46
N ALA A 86 -3.12 1.81 22.24
CA ALA A 86 -3.88 1.15 23.29
C ALA A 86 -2.96 0.44 24.30
N ASP A 87 -1.98 -0.33 23.82
CA ASP A 87 -1.00 -1.02 24.66
C ASP A 87 -0.18 -0.03 25.51
N ALA A 88 0.25 1.09 24.90
CA ALA A 88 0.97 2.12 25.62
C ALA A 88 0.11 2.79 26.72
N ALA A 89 -1.19 2.98 26.48
CA ALA A 89 -2.11 3.51 27.47
C ALA A 89 -2.31 2.55 28.63
N LEU A 90 -2.57 1.27 28.35
CA LEU A 90 -2.71 0.24 29.37
C LEU A 90 -1.45 0.10 30.22
N ALA A 91 -0.27 0.05 29.58
CA ALA A 91 1.01 -0.04 30.28
C ALA A 91 1.31 1.20 31.15
N ARG A 92 0.77 2.38 30.81
CA ARG A 92 0.87 3.57 31.67
C ARG A 92 0.01 3.43 32.92
N GLU A 93 -1.23 3.00 32.79
CA GLU A 93 -2.13 2.82 33.93
C GLU A 93 -1.65 1.72 34.88
N LEU A 94 -1.16 0.59 34.37
CA LEU A 94 -0.56 -0.47 35.18
C LEU A 94 0.65 0.04 35.99
N ARG A 95 1.51 0.87 35.39
CA ARG A 95 2.65 1.48 36.10
C ARG A 95 2.23 2.49 37.17
N LYS A 96 1.11 3.19 36.98
CA LYS A 96 0.56 4.10 38.00
C LYS A 96 0.01 3.30 39.18
N ALA A 97 -0.78 2.26 38.90
CA ALA A 97 -1.34 1.37 39.93
C ALA A 97 -0.25 0.64 40.72
N ALA A 98 0.88 0.29 40.10
CA ALA A 98 2.01 -0.32 40.81
C ALA A 98 2.80 0.64 41.72
N LYS A 99 2.54 1.96 41.63
CA LYS A 99 3.20 3.00 42.44
C LYS A 99 2.29 3.56 43.55
N SER A 100 1.00 3.24 43.52
CA SER A 100 0.02 3.55 44.57
C SER A 100 -0.05 2.43 45.59
#